data_AF-A0A931RER5-F1
#
_entry.id   AF-A0A931RER5-F1
#
_cell.length_a   1.000
_cell.length_b   1.000
_cell.length_c   1.000
_cell.angle_alpha   90.00
_cell.angle_beta   90.00
_cell.angle_gamma   90.00
#
_symmetry.space_group_name_H-M   'P 1'
#
loop_
_entity.id
_entity.type
_entity.pdbx_description
1 polymer ?
#
loop_
_entity_poly.entity_id
_entity_poly.type
_entity_poly.pdbx_seq_one_letter_code
_entity_poly.pdbx_strand_id
1 'polypeptide(L)' 'MDENWSVETYESPSGEKPVDKFVKSLDASTQEKFLRMLDYLAEFGPVDTFDCDQCQD' A
#
# COMPACT_ATOMS: atom_id res chain seq x y z
N MET A 1 -1.23 21.15 -3.41
CA MET A 1 -0.62 19.95 -4.00
C MET A 1 -1.51 18.84 -3.50
N ASP A 2 -2.48 18.45 -4.31
CA ASP A 2 -3.64 17.68 -3.85
C ASP A 2 -3.89 16.50 -4.79
N GLU A 3 -2.80 15.80 -5.16
CA GLU A 3 -2.89 14.53 -5.88
C GLU A 3 -3.00 13.41 -4.85
N ASN A 4 -4.24 13.14 -4.43
CA ASN A 4 -4.54 12.01 -3.55
C ASN A 4 -4.54 10.73 -4.40
N TRP A 5 -3.66 9.79 -4.08
CA TRP A 5 -3.58 8.50 -4.78
C TRP A 5 -4.76 7.62 -4.38
N SER A 6 -5.32 6.90 -5.36
CA SER A 6 -6.31 5.85 -5.09
C SER A 6 -5.57 4.54 -4.85
N VAL A 7 -5.77 3.96 -3.66
CA VAL A 7 -5.16 2.69 -3.27
C VAL A 7 -6.25 1.63 -3.22
N GLU A 8 -6.17 0.62 -4.09
CA GLU A 8 -7.13 -0.48 -4.17
C GLU A 8 -6.44 -1.81 -3.83
N THR A 9 -7.12 -2.67 -3.08
CA THR A 9 -6.64 -4.03 -2.80
C THR A 9 -6.93 -4.94 -3.98
N TYR A 10 -6.00 -5.88 -4.25
CA TYR A 10 -6.16 -6.82 -5.34
C TYR A 10 -7.41 -7.71 -5.18
N GLU A 11 -8.18 -7.80 -6.25
CA GLU A 11 -9.26 -8.78 -6.44
C GLU A 11 -8.86 -9.76 -7.56
N SER A 12 -8.97 -11.05 -7.29
CA SER A 12 -8.68 -12.09 -8.28
C SER A 12 -9.75 -12.12 -9.39
N PRO A 13 -9.46 -12.74 -10.54
CA PRO A 13 -10.48 -12.97 -11.57
C PRO A 13 -11.68 -13.81 -11.10
N SER A 14 -11.51 -14.58 -10.02
CA SER A 14 -12.57 -15.36 -9.37
C SER A 14 -13.38 -14.56 -8.34
N GLY A 15 -13.08 -13.26 -8.15
CA GLY A 15 -13.72 -12.38 -7.17
C GLY A 15 -13.17 -12.52 -5.74
N GLU A 16 -12.06 -13.22 -5.56
CA GLU A 16 -11.44 -13.34 -4.24
C GLU A 16 -10.59 -12.12 -3.91
N LYS A 17 -10.74 -11.61 -2.69
CA LYS A 17 -9.91 -10.51 -2.14
C LYS A 17 -8.90 -11.07 -1.13
N PRO A 18 -7.78 -11.65 -1.57
CA PRO A 18 -6.83 -12.30 -0.68
C PRO A 18 -6.20 -11.32 0.31
N VAL A 19 -5.98 -10.06 -0.09
CA VAL A 19 -5.43 -9.01 0.79
C VAL A 19 -6.40 -8.69 1.92
N ASP A 20 -7.70 -8.50 1.62
CA ASP A 20 -8.73 -8.33 2.64
C ASP A 20 -8.83 -9.53 3.58
N LYS A 21 -8.78 -10.76 3.04
CA LYS A 21 -8.79 -11.99 3.86
C LYS A 21 -7.58 -12.03 4.79
N PHE A 22 -6.40 -11.67 4.28
CA PHE A 22 -5.17 -11.59 5.06
C PHE A 22 -5.29 -10.56 6.18
N VAL A 23 -5.67 -9.31 5.88
CA VAL A 23 -5.82 -8.25 6.88
C VAL A 23 -6.79 -8.66 8.00
N LYS A 24 -7.94 -9.25 7.64
CA LYS A 24 -8.94 -9.74 8.62
C LYS A 24 -8.41 -10.86 9.52
N SER A 25 -7.38 -11.59 9.09
CA SER A 25 -6.76 -12.65 9.89
C SER A 25 -5.74 -12.15 10.91
N LEU A 26 -5.32 -10.88 10.81
CA LEU A 26 -4.33 -10.27 11.70
C LEU A 26 -4.95 -9.82 13.02
N ASP A 27 -4.12 -9.64 14.05
CA ASP A 27 -4.54 -9.00 15.30
C ASP A 27 -4.90 -7.53 15.08
N ALA A 28 -5.70 -6.96 16.00
CA ALA A 28 -6.19 -5.59 15.88
C ALA A 28 -5.07 -4.55 15.73
N SER A 29 -3.95 -4.70 16.44
CA SER A 29 -2.85 -3.73 16.37
C SER A 29 -2.19 -3.77 15.00
N THR A 30 -2.02 -4.95 14.42
CA THR A 30 -1.46 -5.09 13.08
C THR A 30 -2.42 -4.58 12.00
N GLN A 31 -3.73 -4.78 12.15
CA GLN A 31 -4.73 -4.21 11.25
C GLN A 31 -4.66 -2.67 11.21
N GLU A 32 -4.58 -2.02 12.37
CA GLU A 32 -4.46 -0.56 12.46
C GLU A 32 -3.21 -0.03 11.75
N LYS A 33 -2.07 -0.72 11.91
CA LYS A 33 -0.82 -0.36 11.23
C LYS A 33 -0.95 -0.49 9.71
N PHE A 34 -1.63 -1.52 9.24
CA PHE A 34 -1.85 -1.75 7.81
C PHE A 34 -2.71 -0.63 7.21
N LEU A 35 -3.84 -0.29 7.84
CA LEU A 35 -4.71 0.81 7.39
C LEU A 35 -3.95 2.13 7.34
N ARG A 36 -3.17 2.43 8.38
CA ARG A 36 -2.36 3.64 8.44
C ARG A 36 -1.33 3.73 7.31
N MET A 37 -0.73 2.60 6.91
CA MET A 37 0.15 2.57 5.73
C MET A 37 -0.60 2.88 4.44
N LEU A 38 -1.83 2.38 4.27
CA LEU A 38 -2.64 2.69 3.09
C LEU A 38 -2.99 4.18 3.05
N ASP A 39 -3.31 4.78 4.19
CA ASP A 39 -3.54 6.23 4.29
C ASP A 39 -2.29 7.02 3.88
N TYR A 40 -1.11 6.63 4.36
CA TYR A 40 0.15 7.25 3.95
C TYR A 40 0.40 7.11 2.44
N LEU A 41 0.14 5.94 1.86
CA LEU A 41 0.29 5.74 0.42
C LEU A 41 -0.71 6.57 -0.39
N ALA A 42 -1.94 6.72 0.11
CA ALA A 42 -2.96 7.55 -0.52
C ALA A 42 -2.59 9.04 -0.47
N GLU A 43 -1.99 9.50 0.62
CA GLU A 43 -1.61 10.91 0.81
C GLU A 43 -0.32 11.28 0.07
N PHE A 44 0.68 10.39 0.06
CA PHE A 44 2.04 10.73 -0.42
C PHE A 44 2.45 9.99 -1.70
N GLY A 45 1.70 8.98 -2.12
CA GLY A 45 2.13 8.08 -3.19
C GLY A 45 3.28 7.16 -2.78
N PRO A 46 3.74 6.28 -3.69
CA PRO A 46 4.94 5.49 -3.47
C PRO A 46 6.18 6.41 -3.45
N VAL A 47 7.08 6.20 -2.51
CA VAL A 47 8.39 6.85 -2.54
C VAL A 47 9.22 6.14 -3.61
N ASP A 48 9.41 6.79 -4.76
CA ASP A 48 10.37 6.34 -5.77
C ASP A 48 11.80 6.51 -5.21
N THR A 49 12.27 5.57 -4.39
CA THR A 49 13.69 5.46 -4.06
C THR A 49 14.41 4.74 -5.18
N PHE A 50 14.40 5.33 -6.38
CA PHE A 50 15.27 4.95 -7.50
C PHE A 50 15.88 6.22 -8.11
N ASP A 51 16.40 7.10 -7.26
CA ASP A 51 17.42 8.05 -7.70
C ASP A 51 18.73 7.27 -7.86
N CYS A 52 18.84 6.59 -9.00
CA CYS A 52 20.06 5.90 -9.46
C CYS A 52 21.12 6.93 -9.93
N ASP A 53 21.25 8.07 -9.23
CA ASP A 53 22.18 9.14 -9.57
C ASP A 53 23.56 8.93 -8.90
N GLN A 54 23.73 7.88 -8.09
CA GLN A 54 24.99 7.52 -7.43
C GLN A 54 25.54 6.14 -7.79
N CYS A 55 25.07 5.51 -8.87
CA CYS A 55 25.83 4.44 -9.51
C CYS A 55 26.86 5.06 -10.48
N GLN A 56 27.85 5.78 -9.94
CA GLN A 56 29.06 6.11 -10.71
C GLN A 56 29.94 4.86 -10.79
N ASP A 57 30.26 4.49 -12.03
CA ASP A 57 31.28 3.51 -12.45
C ASP A 57 32.67 3.85 -11.90
#